data_AF-A0A238U8Y2-F1
#
_entry.id   AF-A0A238U8Y2-F1
#
_cell.length_a   1.000
_cell.length_b   1.000
_cell.length_c   1.000
_cell.angle_alpha   90.00
_cell.angle_beta   90.00
_cell.angle_gamma   90.00
#
_symmetry.space_group_name_H-M   'P 1'
#
loop_
_entity.id
_entity.type
_entity.pdbx_description
1 polymer ?
#
loop_
_entity_poly.entity_id
_entity_poly.type
_entity_poly.pdbx_seq_one_letter_code
_entity_poly.pdbx_strand_id
1 'polypeptide(L)'
;MKRFFMLIFSLIILQAFSQNADPEKLAELNILGQAIDSTLFNNNYEFFDTVFDEKLLANRFFIKTDDNDIKKFNSGFFKGFSESFSFGKELSSQINLGSEYTYLRAFKENDNYYLLFRLFGESGLNYHKHLIEYVKDQPKISDTYVYISGEYLSETVKSIYEGGMKNRNLLSRILNKSNISDLEKLAKMKVYKDQNKYKETIKTYESLSETSKKRKIFMIYVLMAAKNLDNKTYMNYIRDYEKEYPNDPSLYLISMDGFILKQEYDKALEVLDKLDKAIGNDDFLDYFRGNAYYLKKDYNKAIEKFERLIVNYPNFFDGIDSLLTVYIENSKNEKAITILDLFVERFEIEKESLKKLVKENFTDFTKSKEYKNWSNQ
;
A
#
# COMPACT_ATOMS: atom_id res chain seq x y z
N MET A 1 -18.76 13.67 -39.71
CA MET A 1 -19.74 13.15 -38.73
C MET A 1 -19.01 12.23 -37.76
N LYS A 2 -18.55 12.76 -36.62
CA LYS A 2 -17.86 12.01 -35.57
C LYS A 2 -18.92 11.39 -34.66
N ARG A 3 -18.92 10.06 -34.53
CA ARG A 3 -19.79 9.34 -33.60
C ARG A 3 -19.20 9.45 -32.19
N PHE A 4 -19.95 10.11 -31.31
CA PHE A 4 -19.76 10.10 -29.86
C PHE A 4 -20.03 8.67 -29.37
N PHE A 5 -19.02 8.01 -28.83
CA PHE A 5 -19.23 6.82 -28.00
C PHE A 5 -19.50 7.31 -26.58
N MET A 6 -20.77 7.21 -26.16
CA MET A 6 -21.15 7.33 -24.75
C MET A 6 -20.56 6.12 -24.01
N LEU A 7 -19.55 6.37 -23.18
CA LEU A 7 -19.13 5.44 -22.13
C LEU A 7 -20.23 5.42 -21.07
N ILE A 8 -21.02 4.35 -21.08
CA ILE A 8 -21.93 4.01 -19.98
C ILE A 8 -21.04 3.48 -18.86
N PHE A 9 -20.76 4.32 -17.86
CA PHE A 9 -20.15 3.89 -16.61
C PHE A 9 -21.05 2.81 -15.97
N SER A 10 -20.47 1.63 -15.74
CA SER A 10 -21.08 0.57 -14.96
C SER A 10 -21.23 1.02 -13.50
N LEU A 11 -22.41 1.55 -13.20
CA LEU A 11 -22.81 2.05 -11.89
C LEU A 11 -23.44 0.91 -11.06
N ILE A 12 -22.65 -0.12 -10.71
CA ILE A 12 -23.09 -1.30 -9.94
C ILE A 12 -21.82 -1.83 -9.23
N ILE A 13 -21.53 -1.75 -7.91
CA ILE A 13 -22.29 -1.69 -6.66
C ILE A 13 -21.52 -0.80 -5.66
N LEU A 14 -22.09 0.34 -5.27
CA LEU A 14 -21.57 1.26 -4.24
C LEU A 14 -22.25 1.05 -2.87
N GLN A 15 -22.89 -0.11 -2.66
CA GLN A 15 -23.88 -0.28 -1.58
C GLN A 15 -23.32 -0.58 -0.19
N ALA A 16 -22.03 -0.85 -0.02
CA ALA A 16 -21.46 -1.16 1.30
C ALA A 16 -20.89 0.06 2.06
N PHE A 17 -20.49 1.13 1.35
CA PHE A 17 -19.75 2.26 1.95
C PHE A 17 -20.51 3.60 1.99
N SER A 18 -21.76 3.68 1.51
CA SER A 18 -22.45 4.98 1.38
C SER A 18 -23.83 5.09 2.03
N GLN A 19 -24.33 4.07 2.73
CA GLN A 19 -25.76 4.04 3.10
C GLN A 19 -26.24 5.20 4.00
N ASN A 20 -25.37 6.04 4.58
CA ASN A 20 -25.77 7.25 5.34
C ASN A 20 -24.69 8.37 5.32
N ALA A 21 -23.98 8.55 4.20
CA ALA A 21 -22.97 9.60 4.08
C ALA A 21 -23.59 10.90 3.53
N ASP A 22 -23.19 12.05 4.10
CA ASP A 22 -23.58 13.37 3.59
C ASP A 22 -22.94 13.60 2.21
N PRO A 23 -23.73 13.71 1.12
CA PRO A 23 -23.19 13.85 -0.22
C PRO A 23 -22.35 15.12 -0.41
N GLU A 24 -22.68 16.21 0.27
CA GLU A 24 -21.93 17.47 0.16
C GLU A 24 -20.55 17.34 0.81
N LYS A 25 -20.48 16.70 1.99
CA LYS A 25 -19.20 16.39 2.64
C LYS A 25 -18.36 15.43 1.80
N LEU A 26 -18.96 14.39 1.23
CA LEU A 26 -18.22 13.49 0.35
C LEU A 26 -17.69 14.22 -0.89
N ALA A 27 -18.45 15.15 -1.47
CA ALA A 27 -17.98 15.96 -2.60
C ALA A 27 -16.79 16.86 -2.19
N GLU A 28 -16.89 17.54 -1.04
CA GLU A 28 -15.78 18.34 -0.46
C GLU A 28 -14.52 17.50 -0.25
N LEU A 29 -14.66 16.32 0.36
CA LEU A 29 -13.55 15.42 0.63
C LEU A 29 -12.94 14.81 -0.64
N ASN A 30 -13.73 14.58 -1.68
CA ASN A 30 -13.20 14.19 -2.99
C ASN A 30 -12.34 15.28 -3.61
N ILE A 31 -12.76 16.55 -3.50
CA ILE A 31 -11.95 17.70 -3.96
C ILE A 31 -10.65 17.78 -3.17
N LEU A 32 -10.71 17.61 -1.83
CA LEU A 32 -9.50 17.61 -0.98
C LEU A 32 -8.54 16.49 -1.37
N GLY A 33 -9.04 15.26 -1.56
CA GLY A 33 -8.23 14.12 -1.96
C GLY A 33 -7.53 14.33 -3.29
N GLN A 34 -8.26 14.85 -4.30
CA GLN A 34 -7.69 15.19 -5.61
C GLN A 34 -6.65 16.32 -5.53
N ALA A 35 -6.87 17.32 -4.68
CA ALA A 35 -5.91 18.39 -4.46
C ALA A 35 -4.62 17.88 -3.82
N ILE A 36 -4.73 16.96 -2.86
CA ILE A 36 -3.57 16.29 -2.23
C ILE A 36 -2.76 15.52 -3.26
N ASP A 37 -3.41 14.67 -4.07
CA ASP A 37 -2.77 13.87 -5.12
C ASP A 37 -2.02 14.77 -6.11
N SER A 38 -2.72 15.78 -6.65
CA SER A 38 -2.17 16.70 -7.65
C SER A 38 -1.01 17.54 -7.13
N THR A 39 -1.00 17.93 -5.86
CA THR A 39 0.07 18.76 -5.28
C THR A 39 1.31 17.95 -4.96
N LEU A 40 1.16 16.71 -4.49
CA LEU A 40 2.27 15.81 -4.27
C LEU A 40 2.99 15.44 -5.57
N PHE A 41 2.26 15.24 -6.67
CA PHE A 41 2.85 15.01 -7.99
C PHE A 41 3.76 16.17 -8.43
N ASN A 42 3.45 17.40 -8.01
CA ASN A 42 4.23 18.60 -8.30
C ASN A 42 5.30 18.90 -7.24
N ASN A 43 5.68 17.91 -6.41
CA ASN A 43 6.60 18.04 -5.28
C ASN A 43 6.22 19.11 -4.25
N ASN A 44 4.96 19.53 -4.22
CA ASN A 44 4.43 20.46 -3.22
C ASN A 44 3.80 19.69 -2.07
N TYR A 45 4.64 19.07 -1.24
CA TYR A 45 4.20 18.31 -0.08
C TYR A 45 3.69 19.19 1.08
N GLU A 46 4.02 20.47 1.06
CA GLU A 46 3.65 21.43 2.10
C GLU A 46 2.12 21.56 2.22
N PHE A 47 1.40 21.47 1.09
CA PHE A 47 -0.06 21.45 1.11
C PHE A 47 -0.60 20.27 1.94
N PHE A 48 -0.07 19.06 1.73
CA PHE A 48 -0.46 17.88 2.51
C PHE A 48 -0.24 18.13 4.00
N ASP A 49 0.94 18.63 4.38
CA ASP A 49 1.27 18.90 5.79
C ASP A 49 0.36 19.97 6.41
N THR A 50 -0.16 20.91 5.62
CA THR A 50 -1.15 21.87 6.13
C THR A 50 -2.52 21.25 6.42
N VAL A 51 -2.86 20.16 5.72
CA VAL A 51 -4.11 19.40 5.90
C VAL A 51 -3.97 18.38 7.03
N PHE A 52 -2.77 17.87 7.26
CA PHE A 52 -2.48 16.93 8.34
C PHE A 52 -2.33 17.64 9.69
N ASP A 53 -3.24 17.39 10.63
CA ASP A 53 -3.23 18.05 11.93
C ASP A 53 -2.46 17.21 12.96
N GLU A 54 -1.21 17.59 13.19
CA GLU A 54 -0.31 16.96 14.15
C GLU A 54 -0.82 17.02 15.59
N LYS A 55 -1.63 18.04 15.96
CA LYS A 55 -2.19 18.15 17.31
C LYS A 55 -3.30 17.14 17.51
N LEU A 56 -4.17 16.97 16.51
CA LEU A 56 -5.19 15.91 16.52
C LEU A 56 -4.53 14.53 16.61
N LEU A 57 -3.47 14.29 15.83
CA LEU A 57 -2.70 13.05 15.92
C LEU A 57 -2.10 12.86 17.33
N ALA A 58 -1.44 13.90 17.87
CA ALA A 58 -0.79 13.83 19.18
C ALA A 58 -1.77 13.56 20.34
N ASN A 59 -2.98 14.11 20.25
CA ASN A 59 -4.04 13.88 21.23
C ASN A 59 -4.49 12.41 21.32
N ARG A 60 -4.21 11.59 20.31
CA ARG A 60 -4.56 10.16 20.27
C ARG A 60 -3.59 9.29 21.07
N PHE A 61 -2.33 9.71 21.23
CA PHE A 61 -1.32 8.92 21.93
C PHE A 61 -0.83 9.53 23.25
N PHE A 62 -1.10 10.80 23.53
CA PHE A 62 -0.74 11.40 24.82
C PHE A 62 -1.55 10.83 25.98
N ILE A 63 -0.85 10.55 27.08
CA ILE A 63 -1.49 10.22 28.36
C ILE A 63 -2.07 11.51 28.95
N LYS A 64 -3.39 11.50 29.16
CA LYS A 64 -4.12 12.56 29.88
C LYS A 64 -4.01 12.32 31.37
N THR A 65 -3.46 13.29 32.11
CA THR A 65 -3.20 13.19 33.55
C THR A 65 -3.08 14.58 34.15
N ASP A 66 -3.21 14.67 35.47
CA ASP A 66 -2.94 15.89 36.23
C ASP A 66 -1.48 16.03 36.72
N ASP A 67 -0.67 14.99 36.56
CA ASP A 67 0.75 15.02 36.90
C ASP A 67 1.52 16.04 36.05
N ASN A 68 2.14 17.00 36.72
CA ASN A 68 2.87 18.10 36.10
C ASN A 68 4.12 17.65 35.32
N ASP A 69 4.81 16.59 35.75
CA ASP A 69 5.98 16.06 35.05
C ASP A 69 5.57 15.44 33.72
N ILE A 70 4.43 14.75 33.69
CA ILE A 70 3.89 14.14 32.47
C ILE A 70 3.33 15.21 31.53
N LYS A 71 2.64 16.24 32.06
CA LYS A 71 2.25 17.42 31.26
C LYS A 71 3.46 18.08 30.62
N LYS A 72 4.54 18.29 31.38
CA LYS A 72 5.81 18.86 30.87
C LYS A 72 6.46 17.96 29.82
N PHE A 73 6.43 16.64 30.04
CA PHE A 73 6.92 15.67 29.07
C PHE A 73 6.11 15.73 27.77
N ASN A 74 4.78 15.72 27.83
CA ASN A 74 3.90 15.81 26.65
C ASN A 74 4.21 17.07 25.84
N SER A 75 4.32 18.23 26.47
CA SER A 75 4.66 19.48 25.79
C SER A 75 6.04 19.43 25.13
N GLY A 76 7.04 18.87 25.82
CA GLY A 76 8.39 18.71 25.27
C GLY A 76 8.47 17.71 24.12
N PHE A 77 7.78 16.57 24.25
CA PHE A 77 7.66 15.57 23.20
C PHE A 77 6.93 16.14 21.99
N PHE A 78 5.79 16.82 22.20
CA PHE A 78 5.02 17.45 21.13
C PHE A 78 5.88 18.43 20.34
N LYS A 79 6.62 19.31 21.02
CA LYS A 79 7.50 20.27 20.35
C LYS A 79 8.50 19.57 19.42
N GLY A 80 9.22 18.56 19.92
CA GLY A 80 10.18 17.82 19.09
C GLY A 80 9.51 17.01 17.98
N PHE A 81 8.35 16.43 18.26
CA PHE A 81 7.53 15.74 17.27
C PHE A 81 7.10 16.69 16.14
N SER A 82 6.48 17.83 16.46
CA SER A 82 6.03 18.80 15.46
C SER A 82 7.14 19.48 14.67
N GLU A 83 8.36 19.52 15.21
CA GLU A 83 9.53 20.05 14.49
C GLU A 83 10.12 19.03 13.50
N SER A 84 9.83 17.74 13.66
CA SER A 84 10.47 16.66 12.89
C SER A 84 9.52 15.82 12.05
N PHE A 85 8.24 15.75 12.44
CA PHE A 85 7.22 15.01 11.73
C PHE A 85 6.75 15.80 10.51
N SER A 86 6.69 15.13 9.36
CA SER A 86 6.10 15.66 8.15
C SER A 86 5.72 14.47 7.29
N PHE A 87 4.41 14.19 7.22
CA PHE A 87 3.91 13.05 6.47
C PHE A 87 4.04 13.29 4.96
N GLY A 88 3.76 14.52 4.52
CA GLY A 88 3.91 14.93 3.13
C GLY A 88 5.36 14.78 2.66
N LYS A 89 6.34 15.19 3.46
CA LYS A 89 7.77 15.08 3.09
C LYS A 89 8.22 13.62 2.97
N GLU A 90 7.77 12.75 3.87
CA GLU A 90 8.05 11.31 3.78
C GLU A 90 7.48 10.73 2.48
N LEU A 91 6.23 11.04 2.15
CA LEU A 91 5.63 10.63 0.87
C LEU A 91 6.38 11.20 -0.33
N SER A 92 6.74 12.48 -0.31
CA SER A 92 7.51 13.12 -1.38
C SER A 92 8.88 12.44 -1.58
N SER A 93 9.53 12.00 -0.50
CA SER A 93 10.76 11.21 -0.62
C SER A 93 10.53 9.90 -1.38
N GLN A 94 9.42 9.21 -1.15
CA GLN A 94 9.10 7.96 -1.85
C GLN A 94 8.69 8.20 -3.31
N ILE A 95 7.97 9.30 -3.57
CA ILE A 95 7.60 9.72 -4.92
C ILE A 95 8.85 10.07 -5.74
N ASN A 96 9.81 10.78 -5.14
CA ASN A 96 11.09 11.08 -5.78
C ASN A 96 11.95 9.82 -6.07
N LEU A 97 11.66 8.70 -5.40
CA LEU A 97 12.24 7.39 -5.70
C LEU A 97 11.41 6.59 -6.74
N GLY A 98 10.43 7.21 -7.40
CA GLY A 98 9.63 6.59 -8.44
C GLY A 98 8.32 5.94 -7.95
N SER A 99 7.90 6.20 -6.71
CA SER A 99 6.58 5.73 -6.24
C SER A 99 5.45 6.65 -6.71
N GLU A 100 4.29 6.08 -6.96
CA GLU A 100 3.04 6.80 -7.20
C GLU A 100 2.19 6.81 -5.92
N TYR A 101 1.61 7.96 -5.59
CA TYR A 101 0.69 8.11 -4.47
C TYR A 101 -0.66 8.64 -4.94
N THR A 102 -1.57 7.72 -5.28
CA THR A 102 -2.81 8.01 -6.00
C THR A 102 -4.00 8.09 -5.06
N TYR A 103 -4.79 9.14 -5.19
CA TYR A 103 -6.07 9.26 -4.52
C TYR A 103 -7.10 8.32 -5.15
N LEU A 104 -7.81 7.55 -4.31
CA LEU A 104 -8.84 6.63 -4.79
C LEU A 104 -10.25 7.16 -4.55
N ARG A 105 -10.57 7.55 -3.32
CA ARG A 105 -11.93 7.93 -2.92
C ARG A 105 -12.03 8.53 -1.53
N ALA A 106 -13.10 9.27 -1.30
CA ALA A 106 -13.63 9.61 0.00
C ALA A 106 -14.80 8.70 0.33
N PHE A 107 -14.90 8.26 1.58
CA PHE A 107 -16.00 7.42 2.02
C PHE A 107 -16.28 7.61 3.51
N LYS A 108 -17.44 7.11 3.93
CA LYS A 108 -17.83 7.06 5.34
C LYS A 108 -17.84 5.62 5.78
N GLU A 109 -17.22 5.34 6.92
CA GLU A 109 -17.26 4.04 7.57
C GLU A 109 -17.61 4.28 9.04
N ASN A 110 -18.70 3.69 9.51
CA ASN A 110 -19.35 4.05 10.76
C ASN A 110 -19.66 5.56 10.81
N ASP A 111 -19.22 6.28 11.83
CA ASP A 111 -19.43 7.73 11.99
C ASP A 111 -18.28 8.59 11.48
N ASN A 112 -17.25 7.97 10.90
CA ASN A 112 -16.03 8.67 10.49
C ASN A 112 -15.94 8.78 8.97
N TYR A 113 -15.36 9.90 8.52
CA TYR A 113 -15.01 10.12 7.12
C TYR A 113 -13.54 9.76 6.89
N TYR A 114 -13.26 9.21 5.71
CA TYR A 114 -11.92 8.79 5.33
C TYR A 114 -11.58 9.22 3.91
N LEU A 115 -10.28 9.46 3.68
CA LEU A 115 -9.68 9.47 2.36
C LEU A 115 -8.84 8.21 2.20
N LEU A 116 -9.00 7.50 1.07
CA LEU A 116 -8.16 6.35 0.73
C LEU A 116 -7.18 6.73 -0.37
N PHE A 117 -5.91 6.43 -0.14
CA PHE A 117 -4.83 6.55 -1.12
C PHE A 117 -4.13 5.21 -1.32
N ARG A 118 -3.71 4.94 -2.55
CA ARG A 118 -2.78 3.89 -2.90
C ARG A 118 -1.37 4.46 -2.98
N LEU A 119 -0.41 3.76 -2.39
CA LEU A 119 1.01 3.96 -2.61
C LEU A 119 1.55 2.74 -3.36
N PHE A 120 2.22 2.95 -4.49
CA PHE A 120 2.86 1.87 -5.25
C PHE A 120 4.21 2.33 -5.78
N GLY A 121 5.24 1.49 -5.66
CA GLY A 121 6.58 1.78 -6.17
C GLY A 121 7.53 0.64 -5.83
N GLU A 122 8.83 0.92 -5.75
CA GLU A 122 9.85 -0.11 -5.44
C GLU A 122 9.59 -0.87 -4.12
N SER A 123 8.97 -0.19 -3.13
CA SER A 123 8.62 -0.80 -1.84
C SER A 123 7.36 -1.68 -1.89
N GLY A 124 6.73 -1.82 -3.06
CA GLY A 124 5.51 -2.58 -3.28
C GLY A 124 4.23 -1.78 -3.07
N LEU A 125 3.11 -2.50 -2.99
CA LEU A 125 1.78 -1.91 -2.79
C LEU A 125 1.51 -1.61 -1.32
N ASN A 126 0.91 -0.45 -1.06
CA ASN A 126 0.37 -0.09 0.25
C ASN A 126 -0.88 0.79 0.07
N TYR A 127 -1.69 0.86 1.13
CA TYR A 127 -2.84 1.76 1.20
C TYR A 127 -2.79 2.56 2.49
N HIS A 128 -3.13 3.84 2.38
CA HIS A 128 -3.25 4.76 3.51
C HIS A 128 -4.71 5.21 3.62
N LYS A 129 -5.36 4.86 4.73
CA LYS A 129 -6.71 5.30 5.05
C LYS A 129 -6.63 6.43 6.06
N HIS A 130 -6.75 7.67 5.58
CA HIS A 130 -6.68 8.88 6.39
C HIS A 130 -8.01 9.15 7.07
N LEU A 131 -8.00 9.29 8.40
CA LEU A 131 -9.16 9.64 9.20
C LEU A 131 -9.35 11.16 9.21
N ILE A 132 -10.56 11.60 8.86
CA ILE A 132 -10.90 13.02 8.77
C ILE A 132 -11.67 13.51 10.00
N GLU A 133 -11.25 14.64 10.54
CA GLU A 133 -11.97 15.43 11.55
C GLU A 133 -12.14 16.87 11.06
N TYR A 134 -13.24 17.52 11.46
CA TYR A 134 -13.49 18.93 11.09
C TYR A 134 -13.04 19.86 12.21
N VAL A 135 -12.15 20.80 11.88
CA VAL A 135 -11.68 21.86 12.78
C VAL A 135 -12.08 23.21 12.20
N LYS A 136 -12.98 23.93 12.89
CA LYS A 136 -13.54 25.20 12.40
C LYS A 136 -14.08 25.07 10.96
N ASP A 137 -14.89 24.03 10.73
CA ASP A 137 -15.49 23.72 9.43
C ASP A 137 -14.48 23.46 8.30
N GLN A 138 -13.25 23.08 8.63
CA GLN A 138 -12.24 22.65 7.66
C GLN A 138 -11.87 21.18 7.90
N PRO A 139 -11.88 20.33 6.87
CA PRO A 139 -11.46 18.94 7.00
C PRO A 139 -9.94 18.86 7.25
N LYS A 140 -9.57 18.09 8.27
CA LYS A 140 -8.18 17.81 8.65
C LYS A 140 -7.96 16.32 8.75
N ILE A 141 -6.78 15.86 8.32
CA ILE A 141 -6.35 14.48 8.59
C ILE A 141 -5.88 14.43 10.04
N SER A 142 -6.50 13.56 10.84
CA SER A 142 -6.23 13.41 12.27
C SER A 142 -5.41 12.15 12.60
N ASP A 143 -5.43 11.16 11.70
CA ASP A 143 -4.68 9.91 11.81
C ASP A 143 -4.65 9.20 10.45
N THR A 144 -3.78 8.20 10.32
CA THR A 144 -3.67 7.37 9.11
C THR A 144 -3.57 5.90 9.50
N TYR A 145 -4.51 5.08 9.05
CA TYR A 145 -4.34 3.63 9.09
C TYR A 145 -3.46 3.20 7.92
N VAL A 146 -2.32 2.57 8.22
CA VAL A 146 -1.33 2.15 7.24
C VAL A 146 -1.45 0.64 7.04
N TYR A 147 -1.84 0.20 5.84
CA TYR A 147 -2.21 -1.21 5.62
C TYR A 147 -1.02 -2.14 5.78
N ILE A 148 0.18 -1.74 5.36
CA ILE A 148 1.37 -2.60 5.47
C ILE A 148 1.83 -2.82 6.92
N SER A 149 1.55 -1.89 7.85
CA SER A 149 1.85 -2.06 9.28
C SER A 149 0.66 -2.59 10.08
N GLY A 150 -0.56 -2.48 9.55
CA GLY A 150 -1.80 -2.93 10.17
C GLY A 150 -2.19 -2.15 11.42
N GLU A 151 -1.74 -0.91 11.54
CA GLU A 151 -2.05 -0.05 12.69
C GLU A 151 -2.21 1.40 12.25
N TYR A 152 -2.82 2.20 13.13
CA TYR A 152 -2.83 3.65 12.97
C TYR A 152 -1.45 4.23 13.25
N LEU A 153 -1.10 5.31 12.54
CA LEU A 153 0.13 6.06 12.77
C LEU A 153 0.25 6.52 14.23
N SER A 154 -0.88 6.90 14.85
CA SER A 154 -0.89 7.22 16.28
C SER A 154 -0.41 6.07 17.18
N GLU A 155 -0.67 4.81 16.83
CA GLU A 155 -0.21 3.62 17.59
C GLU A 155 1.30 3.39 17.42
N THR A 156 1.82 3.63 16.21
CA THR A 156 3.26 3.62 15.94
C THR A 156 3.96 4.70 16.78
N VAL A 157 3.46 5.94 16.73
CA VAL A 157 4.05 7.07 17.48
C VAL A 157 3.88 6.89 18.99
N LYS A 158 2.76 6.31 19.45
CA LYS A 158 2.54 5.95 20.86
C LYS A 158 3.65 5.06 21.40
N SER A 159 4.09 4.07 20.62
CA SER A 159 5.17 3.16 21.03
C SER A 159 6.51 3.93 21.22
N ILE A 160 6.77 4.96 20.41
CA ILE A 160 7.95 5.84 20.54
C ILE A 160 7.81 6.74 21.78
N TYR A 161 6.64 7.34 21.96
CA TYR A 161 6.30 8.18 23.10
C TYR A 161 6.45 7.44 24.43
N GLU A 162 5.92 6.22 24.54
CA GLU A 162 6.05 5.36 25.73
C GLU A 162 7.51 5.00 26.02
N GLY A 163 8.31 4.74 24.98
CA GLY A 163 9.77 4.55 25.10
C GLY A 163 10.47 5.76 25.69
N GLY A 164 10.12 6.98 25.24
CA GLY A 164 10.63 8.23 25.80
C GLY A 164 10.25 8.44 27.27
N MET A 165 9.01 8.09 27.66
CA MET A 165 8.56 8.18 29.05
C MET A 165 9.28 7.20 29.97
N LYS A 166 9.56 5.98 29.49
CA LYS A 166 10.34 4.98 30.23
C LYS A 166 11.70 5.53 30.61
N ASN A 167 12.41 6.10 29.64
CA ASN A 167 13.77 6.61 29.85
C ASN A 167 13.84 7.72 30.91
N ARG A 168 12.70 8.31 31.27
CA ARG A 168 12.55 9.33 32.33
C ARG A 168 11.88 8.80 33.60
N ASN A 169 11.64 7.50 33.73
CA ASN A 169 10.91 6.87 34.84
C ASN A 169 9.52 7.49 35.09
N LEU A 170 8.86 7.99 34.05
CA LEU A 170 7.51 8.54 34.11
C LEU A 170 6.45 7.46 33.90
N LEU A 171 6.73 6.49 33.01
CA LEU A 171 5.76 5.46 32.64
C LEU A 171 5.39 4.54 33.82
N SER A 172 6.36 4.21 34.69
CA SER A 172 6.16 3.40 35.88
C SER A 172 5.28 4.05 36.95
N ARG A 173 5.05 5.38 36.87
CA ARG A 173 4.16 6.12 37.77
C ARG A 173 2.68 5.93 37.41
N ILE A 174 2.40 5.51 36.18
CA ILE A 174 1.04 5.42 35.62
C ILE A 174 0.67 3.98 35.27
N LEU A 175 1.64 3.16 34.87
CA LEU A 175 1.42 1.78 34.45
C LEU A 175 2.23 0.82 35.33
N ASN A 176 1.55 -0.19 35.89
CA ASN A 176 2.19 -1.32 36.56
C ASN A 176 3.06 -2.08 35.53
N LYS A 177 4.39 -2.06 35.72
CA LYS A 177 5.42 -2.80 34.95
C LYS A 177 5.00 -3.11 33.49
N SER A 178 4.99 -2.10 32.62
CA SER A 178 4.64 -2.28 31.21
C SER A 178 5.66 -3.17 30.47
N ASN A 179 5.19 -3.84 29.40
CA ASN A 179 5.94 -4.74 28.51
C ASN A 179 6.96 -4.00 27.60
N ILE A 180 7.69 -3.01 28.13
CA ILE A 180 8.52 -2.12 27.31
C ILE A 180 9.73 -2.86 26.70
N SER A 181 10.15 -3.98 27.29
CA SER A 181 11.18 -4.83 26.68
C SER A 181 10.72 -5.42 25.33
N ASP A 182 9.42 -5.54 25.10
CA ASP A 182 8.89 -6.04 23.83
C ASP A 182 8.89 -4.96 22.74
N LEU A 183 8.77 -3.67 23.10
CA LEU A 183 8.95 -2.58 22.13
C LEU A 183 10.39 -2.52 21.60
N GLU A 184 11.39 -2.74 22.46
CA GLU A 184 12.79 -2.85 22.04
C GLU A 184 13.02 -4.07 21.13
N LYS A 185 12.28 -5.16 21.35
CA LYS A 185 12.29 -6.34 20.46
C LYS A 185 11.65 -6.05 19.10
N LEU A 186 10.62 -5.19 19.02
CA LEU A 186 10.05 -4.77 17.74
C LEU A 186 11.10 -4.12 16.84
N ALA A 187 11.90 -3.20 17.40
CA ALA A 187 12.98 -2.55 16.66
C ALA A 187 14.01 -3.57 16.15
N LYS A 188 14.36 -4.58 16.97
CA LYS A 188 15.24 -5.69 16.55
C LYS A 188 14.62 -6.54 15.45
N MET A 189 13.34 -6.86 15.54
CA MET A 189 12.61 -7.61 14.51
C MET A 189 12.64 -6.88 13.17
N LYS A 190 12.42 -5.56 13.17
CA LYS A 190 12.54 -4.73 11.95
C LYS A 190 13.94 -4.82 11.34
N VAL A 191 14.98 -4.56 12.15
CA VAL A 191 16.38 -4.63 11.69
C VAL A 191 16.76 -6.02 11.17
N TYR A 192 16.36 -7.09 11.87
CA TYR A 192 16.64 -8.45 11.42
C TYR A 192 15.90 -8.78 10.12
N LYS A 193 14.62 -8.40 9.98
CA LYS A 193 13.89 -8.57 8.72
C LYS A 193 14.58 -7.83 7.57
N ASP A 194 14.99 -6.58 7.77
CA ASP A 194 15.65 -5.75 6.75
C ASP A 194 17.03 -6.30 6.36
N GLN A 195 17.69 -7.05 7.26
CA GLN A 195 18.95 -7.76 7.00
C GLN A 195 18.75 -9.19 6.49
N ASN A 196 17.53 -9.59 6.12
CA ASN A 196 17.16 -10.95 5.70
C ASN A 196 17.43 -12.03 6.78
N LYS A 197 17.56 -11.64 8.05
CA LYS A 197 17.73 -12.52 9.22
C LYS A 197 16.38 -13.00 9.73
N TYR A 198 15.71 -13.79 8.89
CA TYR A 198 14.31 -14.21 9.12
C TYR A 198 14.16 -15.13 10.34
N LYS A 199 15.12 -16.02 10.58
CA LYS A 199 15.09 -16.94 11.74
C LYS A 199 15.24 -16.17 13.06
N GLU A 200 16.09 -15.15 13.08
CA GLU A 200 16.30 -14.27 14.22
C GLU A 200 15.07 -13.40 14.50
N THR A 201 14.38 -12.96 13.45
CA THR A 201 13.09 -12.26 13.57
C THR A 201 12.05 -13.14 14.27
N ILE A 202 11.90 -14.39 13.82
CA ILE A 202 10.97 -15.36 14.44
C ILE A 202 11.37 -15.67 15.88
N LYS A 203 12.65 -15.96 16.15
CA LYS A 203 13.14 -16.21 17.51
C LYS A 203 12.87 -15.02 18.45
N THR A 204 13.01 -13.80 17.93
CA THR A 204 12.71 -12.59 18.69
C THR A 204 11.21 -12.48 18.98
N TYR A 205 10.36 -12.76 17.99
CA TYR A 205 8.90 -12.82 18.15
C TYR A 205 8.45 -13.87 19.18
N GLU A 206 9.02 -15.07 19.14
CA GLU A 206 8.70 -16.16 20.08
C GLU A 206 9.03 -15.79 21.54
N SER A 207 10.01 -14.90 21.74
CA SER A 207 10.42 -14.40 23.06
C SER A 207 9.55 -13.26 23.61
N LEU A 208 8.58 -12.75 22.83
CA LEU A 208 7.65 -11.70 23.26
C LEU A 208 6.70 -12.21 24.35
N SER A 209 6.16 -11.30 25.15
CA SER A 209 5.01 -11.62 26.00
C SER A 209 3.78 -12.01 25.17
N GLU A 210 2.88 -12.78 25.77
CA GLU A 210 1.64 -13.22 25.11
C GLU A 210 0.77 -12.03 24.65
N THR A 211 0.78 -10.92 25.38
CA THR A 211 0.10 -9.69 24.96
C THR A 211 0.73 -9.08 23.71
N SER A 212 2.07 -9.02 23.64
CA SER A 212 2.77 -8.44 22.48
C SER A 212 2.69 -9.33 21.25
N LYS A 213 2.70 -10.66 21.41
CA LYS A 213 2.51 -11.61 20.29
C LYS A 213 1.17 -11.40 19.58
N LYS A 214 0.15 -10.97 20.30
CA LYS A 214 -1.18 -10.72 19.74
C LYS A 214 -1.31 -9.34 19.08
N ARG A 215 -0.36 -8.43 19.22
CA ARG A 215 -0.44 -7.10 18.59
C ARG A 215 -0.13 -7.21 17.08
N LYS A 216 -0.99 -6.64 16.24
CA LYS A 216 -0.89 -6.70 14.76
C LYS A 216 0.51 -6.43 14.22
N ILE A 217 1.16 -5.36 14.69
CA ILE A 217 2.49 -4.98 14.21
C ILE A 217 3.52 -6.11 14.34
N PHE A 218 3.55 -6.81 15.49
CA PHE A 218 4.47 -7.92 15.70
C PHE A 218 4.10 -9.13 14.82
N MET A 219 2.81 -9.41 14.69
CA MET A 219 2.31 -10.51 13.85
C MET A 219 2.62 -10.26 12.36
N ILE A 220 2.53 -9.02 11.89
CA ILE A 220 2.90 -8.63 10.53
C ILE A 220 4.40 -8.80 10.30
N TYR A 221 5.25 -8.34 11.23
CA TYR A 221 6.69 -8.51 11.09
C TYR A 221 7.11 -9.99 11.07
N VAL A 222 6.48 -10.85 11.89
CA VAL A 222 6.79 -12.29 11.86
C VAL A 222 6.26 -12.94 10.58
N LEU A 223 5.12 -12.51 10.04
CA LEU A 223 4.61 -12.96 8.73
C LEU A 223 5.56 -12.60 7.58
N MET A 224 6.05 -11.35 7.55
CA MET A 224 7.03 -10.89 6.57
C MET A 224 8.35 -11.68 6.63
N ALA A 225 8.74 -12.17 7.80
CA ALA A 225 9.90 -13.06 7.93
C ALA A 225 9.56 -14.50 7.49
N ALA A 226 8.42 -15.03 7.94
CA ALA A 226 8.03 -16.42 7.73
C ALA A 226 7.80 -16.75 6.25
N LYS A 227 7.32 -15.80 5.41
CA LYS A 227 7.14 -16.03 3.96
C LYS A 227 8.43 -16.48 3.26
N ASN A 228 9.59 -16.07 3.79
CA ASN A 228 10.91 -16.37 3.25
C ASN A 228 11.54 -17.67 3.79
N LEU A 229 10.84 -18.42 4.65
CA LEU A 229 11.31 -19.71 5.18
C LEU A 229 10.55 -20.86 4.51
N ASP A 230 9.77 -21.62 5.26
CA ASP A 230 8.98 -22.74 4.76
C ASP A 230 7.47 -22.44 4.79
N ASN A 231 6.72 -23.14 3.92
CA ASN A 231 5.29 -22.89 3.77
C ASN A 231 4.48 -23.24 5.02
N LYS A 232 4.90 -24.26 5.79
CA LYS A 232 4.17 -24.70 6.98
C LYS A 232 4.22 -23.63 8.07
N THR A 233 5.41 -23.08 8.34
CA THR A 233 5.61 -21.99 9.29
C THR A 233 4.83 -20.75 8.88
N TYR A 234 4.91 -20.36 7.60
CA TYR A 234 4.16 -19.22 7.07
C TYR A 234 2.64 -19.38 7.25
N MET A 235 2.09 -20.52 6.84
CA MET A 235 0.66 -20.80 6.98
C MET A 235 0.21 -20.88 8.44
N ASN A 236 1.07 -21.26 9.38
CA ASN A 236 0.73 -21.23 10.81
C ASN A 236 0.53 -19.78 11.28
N TYR A 237 1.47 -18.88 10.96
CA TYR A 237 1.34 -17.46 11.31
C TYR A 237 0.15 -16.79 10.63
N ILE A 238 -0.19 -17.18 9.40
CA ILE A 238 -1.41 -16.69 8.72
C ILE A 238 -2.65 -17.08 9.54
N ARG A 239 -2.76 -18.35 9.95
CA ARG A 239 -3.90 -18.82 10.75
C ARG A 239 -3.98 -18.15 12.12
N ASP A 240 -2.83 -17.94 12.77
CA ASP A 240 -2.78 -17.23 14.05
C ASP A 240 -3.25 -15.78 13.90
N TYR A 241 -2.83 -15.11 12.81
CA TYR A 241 -3.30 -13.76 12.48
C TYR A 241 -4.80 -13.72 12.20
N GLU A 242 -5.32 -14.58 11.33
CA GLU A 242 -6.75 -14.63 11.00
C GLU A 242 -7.62 -14.92 12.23
N LYS A 243 -7.11 -15.72 13.17
CA LYS A 243 -7.82 -16.01 14.42
C LYS A 243 -7.94 -14.80 15.33
N GLU A 244 -6.89 -14.00 15.44
CA GLU A 244 -6.89 -12.79 16.28
C GLU A 244 -7.60 -11.61 15.59
N TYR A 245 -7.44 -11.49 14.27
CA TYR A 245 -7.94 -10.39 13.45
C TYR A 245 -8.69 -10.92 12.21
N PRO A 246 -9.91 -11.45 12.39
CA PRO A 246 -10.68 -11.99 11.27
C PRO A 246 -11.05 -10.89 10.28
N ASN A 247 -10.85 -11.19 9.00
CA ASN A 247 -11.14 -10.31 7.87
C ASN A 247 -10.37 -8.97 7.84
N ASP A 248 -9.20 -8.92 8.47
CA ASP A 248 -8.38 -7.72 8.43
C ASP A 248 -7.72 -7.53 7.05
N PRO A 249 -7.86 -6.35 6.42
CA PRO A 249 -7.34 -6.12 5.08
C PRO A 249 -5.81 -6.05 5.00
N SER A 250 -5.13 -5.74 6.11
CA SER A 250 -3.66 -5.72 6.15
C SER A 250 -3.10 -7.11 5.90
N LEU A 251 -3.76 -8.17 6.40
CA LEU A 251 -3.36 -9.54 6.11
C LEU A 251 -3.43 -9.85 4.61
N TYR A 252 -4.50 -9.43 3.93
CA TYR A 252 -4.65 -9.69 2.50
C TYR A 252 -3.53 -9.03 1.69
N LEU A 253 -3.20 -7.78 2.03
CA LEU A 253 -2.08 -7.06 1.41
C LEU A 253 -0.74 -7.77 1.64
N ILE A 254 -0.38 -8.03 2.91
CA ILE A 254 0.96 -8.54 3.25
C ILE A 254 1.16 -10.01 2.86
N SER A 255 0.07 -10.77 2.68
CA SER A 255 0.15 -12.20 2.38
C SER A 255 0.19 -12.54 0.89
N MET A 256 -0.26 -11.62 0.02
CA MET A 256 -0.30 -11.79 -1.44
C MET A 256 1.05 -12.25 -1.99
N ASP A 257 2.14 -11.49 -1.74
CA ASP A 257 3.47 -11.86 -2.23
C ASP A 257 3.95 -13.20 -1.67
N GLY A 258 3.61 -13.51 -0.42
CA GLY A 258 3.95 -14.78 0.20
C GLY A 258 3.31 -15.95 -0.55
N PHE A 259 2.04 -15.84 -0.93
CA PHE A 259 1.37 -16.86 -1.74
C PHE A 259 1.99 -16.98 -3.14
N ILE A 260 2.33 -15.86 -3.79
CA ILE A 260 3.03 -15.87 -5.09
C ILE A 260 4.38 -16.58 -4.98
N LEU A 261 5.20 -16.23 -3.99
CA LEU A 261 6.53 -16.84 -3.76
C LEU A 261 6.45 -18.35 -3.50
N LYS A 262 5.36 -18.81 -2.88
CA LYS A 262 5.09 -20.23 -2.62
C LYS A 262 4.33 -20.92 -3.77
N GLN A 263 4.12 -20.23 -4.89
CA GLN A 263 3.38 -20.71 -6.07
C GLN A 263 1.92 -21.09 -5.77
N GLU A 264 1.34 -20.54 -4.69
CA GLU A 264 -0.06 -20.72 -4.30
C GLU A 264 -0.94 -19.67 -4.99
N TYR A 265 -0.91 -19.63 -6.33
CA TYR A 265 -1.52 -18.57 -7.14
C TYR A 265 -3.02 -18.40 -6.89
N ASP A 266 -3.76 -19.48 -6.66
CA ASP A 266 -5.20 -19.40 -6.38
C ASP A 266 -5.49 -18.71 -5.05
N LYS A 267 -4.65 -18.90 -4.03
CA LYS A 267 -4.78 -18.16 -2.77
C LYS A 267 -4.36 -16.71 -2.90
N ALA A 268 -3.34 -16.42 -3.71
CA ALA A 268 -2.95 -15.04 -4.03
C ALA A 268 -4.11 -14.27 -4.69
N LEU A 269 -4.81 -14.90 -5.63
CA LEU A 269 -6.01 -14.35 -6.26
C LEU A 269 -7.17 -14.18 -5.26
N GLU A 270 -7.38 -15.15 -4.37
CA GLU A 270 -8.41 -15.06 -3.33
C GLU A 270 -8.15 -13.87 -2.37
N VAL A 271 -6.92 -13.70 -1.90
CA VAL A 271 -6.60 -12.55 -1.02
C VAL A 271 -6.64 -11.22 -1.76
N LEU A 272 -6.30 -11.20 -3.05
CA LEU A 272 -6.49 -10.02 -3.90
C LEU A 272 -7.97 -9.62 -3.97
N ASP A 273 -8.87 -10.58 -4.20
CA ASP A 273 -10.31 -10.31 -4.24
C ASP A 273 -10.86 -9.84 -2.89
N LYS A 274 -10.34 -10.38 -1.78
CA LYS A 274 -10.70 -9.91 -0.43
C LYS A 274 -10.18 -8.50 -0.15
N LEU A 275 -8.93 -8.19 -0.56
CA LEU A 275 -8.34 -6.87 -0.44
C LEU A 275 -9.15 -5.84 -1.23
N ASP A 276 -9.43 -6.13 -2.50
CA ASP A 276 -10.20 -5.31 -3.42
C ASP A 276 -11.56 -4.93 -2.82
N LYS A 277 -12.28 -5.94 -2.31
CA LYS A 277 -13.56 -5.71 -1.63
C LYS A 277 -13.42 -4.84 -0.38
N ALA A 278 -12.39 -5.08 0.43
CA ALA A 278 -12.18 -4.36 1.68
C ALA A 278 -11.79 -2.88 1.49
N ILE A 279 -11.20 -2.52 0.36
CA ILE A 279 -10.83 -1.14 0.01
C ILE A 279 -11.88 -0.41 -0.85
N GLY A 280 -13.00 -1.06 -1.16
CA GLY A 280 -14.06 -0.48 -2.01
C GLY A 280 -13.75 -0.52 -3.51
N ASN A 281 -12.94 -1.49 -3.92
CA ASN A 281 -12.39 -1.73 -5.25
C ASN A 281 -11.23 -0.82 -5.66
N ASP A 282 -10.23 -1.38 -6.31
CA ASP A 282 -9.17 -0.66 -7.01
C ASP A 282 -8.75 -1.45 -8.26
N ASP A 283 -9.05 -0.90 -9.44
CA ASP A 283 -8.73 -1.52 -10.72
C ASP A 283 -7.22 -1.73 -10.91
N PHE A 284 -6.37 -1.03 -10.16
CA PHE A 284 -4.92 -1.26 -10.18
C PHE A 284 -4.53 -2.65 -9.69
N LEU A 285 -5.37 -3.29 -8.86
CA LEU A 285 -5.14 -4.66 -8.41
C LEU A 285 -5.10 -5.68 -9.57
N ASP A 286 -5.56 -5.30 -10.76
CA ASP A 286 -5.39 -6.12 -11.97
C ASP A 286 -3.95 -6.31 -12.40
N TYR A 287 -3.05 -5.39 -12.03
CA TYR A 287 -1.63 -5.61 -12.24
C TYR A 287 -1.17 -6.88 -11.51
N PHE A 288 -1.57 -7.03 -10.25
CA PHE A 288 -1.23 -8.20 -9.44
C PHE A 288 -1.98 -9.45 -9.88
N ARG A 289 -3.25 -9.34 -10.27
CA ARG A 289 -4.01 -10.48 -10.82
C ARG A 289 -3.42 -10.97 -12.15
N GLY A 290 -3.06 -10.04 -13.04
CA GLY A 290 -2.41 -10.33 -14.30
C GLY A 290 -1.11 -11.09 -14.10
N ASN A 291 -0.26 -10.60 -13.20
CA ASN A 291 0.99 -11.27 -12.81
C ASN A 291 0.75 -12.66 -12.19
N ALA A 292 -0.25 -12.81 -11.32
CA ALA A 292 -0.60 -14.11 -10.74
C ALA A 292 -1.06 -15.12 -11.81
N TYR A 293 -1.92 -14.69 -12.75
CA TYR A 293 -2.34 -15.54 -13.87
C TYR A 293 -1.20 -15.88 -14.84
N TYR A 294 -0.31 -14.92 -15.09
CA TYR A 294 0.87 -15.12 -15.91
C TYR A 294 1.77 -16.20 -15.31
N LEU A 295 2.08 -16.10 -14.01
CA LEU A 295 2.87 -17.12 -13.29
C LEU A 295 2.17 -18.47 -13.23
N LYS A 296 0.83 -18.48 -13.18
CA LYS A 296 -0.01 -19.70 -13.30
C LYS A 296 -0.05 -20.26 -14.73
N LYS A 297 0.52 -19.57 -15.73
CA LYS A 297 0.46 -19.87 -17.18
C LYS A 297 -0.95 -19.82 -17.77
N ASP A 298 -1.87 -19.10 -17.14
CA ASP A 298 -3.20 -18.78 -17.68
C ASP A 298 -3.12 -17.46 -18.45
N TYR A 299 -2.42 -17.48 -19.59
CA TYR A 299 -2.10 -16.27 -20.35
C TYR A 299 -3.33 -15.52 -20.85
N ASN A 300 -4.44 -16.22 -21.13
CA ASN A 300 -5.66 -15.57 -21.58
C ASN A 300 -6.26 -14.68 -20.47
N LYS A 301 -6.28 -15.16 -19.22
CA LYS A 301 -6.74 -14.33 -18.09
C LYS A 301 -5.75 -13.24 -17.74
N ALA A 302 -4.45 -13.50 -17.83
CA ALA A 302 -3.44 -12.46 -17.63
C ALA A 302 -3.63 -11.31 -18.62
N ILE A 303 -3.83 -11.61 -19.90
CA ILE A 303 -4.17 -10.64 -20.94
C ILE A 303 -5.43 -9.86 -20.57
N GLU A 304 -6.52 -10.53 -20.17
CA GLU A 304 -7.77 -9.86 -19.80
C GLU A 304 -7.55 -8.82 -18.68
N LYS A 305 -6.76 -9.16 -17.65
CA LYS A 305 -6.48 -8.26 -16.54
C LYS A 305 -5.58 -7.09 -16.94
N PHE A 306 -4.51 -7.36 -17.68
CA PHE A 306 -3.63 -6.29 -18.15
C PHE A 306 -4.30 -5.38 -19.18
N GLU A 307 -5.12 -5.89 -20.09
CA GLU A 307 -5.91 -5.07 -21.03
C GLU A 307 -6.87 -4.15 -20.25
N ARG A 308 -7.51 -4.64 -19.18
CA ARG A 308 -8.36 -3.80 -18.32
C ARG A 308 -7.55 -2.75 -17.55
N LEU A 309 -6.38 -3.12 -17.03
CA LEU A 309 -5.48 -2.23 -16.31
C LEU A 309 -5.07 -1.02 -17.18
N ILE A 310 -4.59 -1.25 -18.41
CA ILE A 310 -4.05 -0.17 -19.26
C ILE A 310 -5.12 0.80 -19.79
N VAL A 311 -6.41 0.42 -19.73
CA VAL A 311 -7.52 1.34 -20.04
C VAL A 311 -7.60 2.45 -18.98
N ASN A 312 -7.41 2.10 -17.71
CA ASN A 312 -7.48 3.04 -16.59
C ASN A 312 -6.13 3.69 -16.28
N TYR A 313 -5.03 2.98 -16.55
CA TYR A 313 -3.67 3.42 -16.28
C TYR A 313 -2.80 3.39 -17.56
N PRO A 314 -3.12 4.22 -18.57
CA PRO A 314 -2.48 4.17 -19.89
C PRO A 314 -0.99 4.54 -19.90
N ASN A 315 -0.47 5.11 -18.82
CA ASN A 315 0.94 5.48 -18.68
C ASN A 315 1.69 4.56 -17.72
N PHE A 316 1.05 3.52 -17.18
CA PHE A 316 1.69 2.60 -16.25
C PHE A 316 2.59 1.61 -17.00
N PHE A 317 3.88 1.94 -17.02
CA PHE A 317 4.89 1.23 -17.82
C PHE A 317 4.94 -0.26 -17.52
N ASP A 318 5.02 -0.66 -16.24
CA ASP A 318 5.16 -2.07 -15.86
C ASP A 318 3.94 -2.91 -16.28
N GLY A 319 2.73 -2.34 -16.27
CA GLY A 319 1.53 -3.00 -16.74
C GLY A 319 1.53 -3.23 -18.25
N ILE A 320 2.04 -2.26 -19.02
CA ILE A 320 2.17 -2.33 -20.48
C ILE A 320 3.28 -3.32 -20.87
N ASP A 321 4.40 -3.33 -20.15
CA ASP A 321 5.50 -4.28 -20.37
C ASP A 321 5.07 -5.72 -20.04
N SER A 322 4.31 -5.90 -18.95
CA SER A 322 3.70 -7.18 -18.61
C SER A 322 2.72 -7.65 -19.70
N LEU A 323 1.96 -6.72 -20.29
CA LEU A 323 1.06 -7.01 -21.41
C LEU A 323 1.82 -7.43 -22.68
N LEU A 324 2.92 -6.74 -23.01
CA LEU A 324 3.81 -7.12 -24.11
C LEU A 324 4.31 -8.56 -23.93
N THR A 325 4.85 -8.84 -22.75
CA THR A 325 5.41 -10.15 -22.40
C THR A 325 4.37 -11.24 -22.58
N VAL A 326 3.17 -11.08 -22.02
CA VAL A 326 2.13 -12.12 -22.14
C VAL A 326 1.58 -12.25 -23.56
N TYR A 327 1.53 -11.16 -24.36
CA TYR A 327 1.17 -11.28 -25.77
C TYR A 327 2.20 -12.09 -26.55
N ILE A 328 3.49 -11.86 -26.30
CA ILE A 328 4.56 -12.62 -26.94
C ILE A 328 4.47 -14.10 -26.54
N GLU A 329 4.39 -14.41 -25.24
CA GLU A 329 4.33 -15.79 -24.76
C GLU A 329 3.07 -16.53 -25.24
N ASN A 330 1.95 -15.82 -25.38
CA ASN A 330 0.70 -16.37 -25.92
C ASN A 330 0.60 -16.25 -27.46
N SER A 331 1.72 -16.01 -28.15
CA SER A 331 1.83 -15.94 -29.62
C SER A 331 0.86 -14.94 -30.28
N LYS A 332 0.49 -13.87 -29.58
CA LYS A 332 -0.33 -12.75 -30.07
C LYS A 332 0.57 -11.71 -30.75
N ASN A 333 1.30 -12.13 -31.77
CA ASN A 333 2.37 -11.34 -32.39
C ASN A 333 1.91 -9.95 -32.85
N GLU A 334 0.78 -9.85 -33.55
CA GLU A 334 0.25 -8.55 -34.02
C GLU A 334 -0.02 -7.58 -32.87
N LYS A 335 -0.61 -8.08 -31.77
CA LYS A 335 -0.88 -7.26 -30.57
C LYS A 335 0.42 -6.86 -29.88
N ALA A 336 1.42 -7.74 -29.82
CA ALA A 336 2.73 -7.41 -29.28
C ALA A 336 3.40 -6.27 -30.06
N ILE A 337 3.28 -6.26 -31.40
CA ILE A 337 3.77 -5.14 -32.23
C ILE A 337 3.07 -3.83 -31.87
N THR A 338 1.75 -3.85 -31.66
CA THR A 338 1.01 -2.65 -31.22
C THR A 338 1.55 -2.10 -29.89
N ILE A 339 1.97 -2.96 -28.96
CA ILE A 339 2.59 -2.51 -27.70
C ILE A 339 4.01 -1.97 -27.93
N LEU A 340 4.80 -2.57 -28.82
CA LEU A 340 6.11 -2.02 -29.19
C LEU A 340 6.01 -0.64 -29.85
N ASP A 341 5.02 -0.44 -30.73
CA ASP A 341 4.74 0.88 -31.30
C ASP A 341 4.32 1.87 -30.22
N LEU A 342 3.49 1.44 -29.26
CA LEU A 342 3.11 2.27 -28.12
C LEU A 342 4.33 2.69 -27.29
N PHE A 343 5.32 1.80 -27.09
CA PHE A 343 6.58 2.16 -26.42
C PHE A 343 7.38 3.23 -27.18
N VAL A 344 7.42 3.16 -28.50
CA VAL A 344 8.09 4.18 -29.33
C VAL A 344 7.33 5.50 -29.29
N GLU A 345 6.01 5.47 -29.45
CA GLU A 345 5.19 6.68 -29.61
C GLU A 345 4.89 7.41 -28.31
N ARG A 346 4.61 6.67 -27.22
CA ARG A 346 4.15 7.25 -25.94
C ARG A 346 5.28 7.46 -24.96
N PHE A 347 6.20 6.51 -24.89
CA PHE A 347 7.31 6.54 -23.94
C PHE A 347 8.62 6.98 -24.59
N GLU A 348 8.57 7.33 -25.89
CA GLU A 348 9.71 7.84 -26.66
C GLU A 348 10.94 6.90 -26.60
N ILE A 349 10.70 5.60 -26.44
CA ILE A 349 11.77 4.60 -26.38
C ILE A 349 12.32 4.38 -27.79
N GLU A 350 13.63 4.48 -27.94
CA GLU A 350 14.28 4.23 -29.22
C GLU A 350 13.97 2.82 -29.74
N LYS A 351 13.49 2.73 -30.98
CA LYS A 351 13.14 1.47 -31.63
C LYS A 351 14.29 0.46 -31.64
N GLU A 352 15.53 0.92 -31.82
CA GLU A 352 16.72 0.04 -31.77
C GLU A 352 16.96 -0.55 -30.38
N SER A 353 16.65 0.19 -29.32
CA SER A 353 16.72 -0.32 -27.94
C SER A 353 15.68 -1.42 -27.71
N LEU A 354 14.45 -1.23 -28.19
CA LEU A 354 13.42 -2.27 -28.16
C LEU A 354 13.82 -3.51 -28.98
N LYS A 355 14.40 -3.33 -30.18
CA LYS A 355 14.89 -4.45 -31.00
C LYS A 355 15.95 -5.28 -30.28
N LYS A 356 16.85 -4.63 -29.55
CA LYS A 356 17.87 -5.30 -28.74
C LYS A 356 17.21 -6.09 -27.60
N LEU A 357 16.33 -5.45 -26.83
CA LEU A 357 15.61 -6.08 -25.71
C LEU A 357 14.82 -7.31 -26.17
N VAL A 358 14.09 -7.20 -27.29
CA VAL A 358 13.31 -8.30 -27.85
C VAL A 358 14.21 -9.44 -28.34
N LYS A 359 15.34 -9.13 -28.98
CA LYS A 359 16.29 -10.14 -29.43
C LYS A 359 16.94 -10.91 -28.27
N GLU A 360 17.19 -10.24 -27.15
CA GLU A 360 17.79 -10.84 -25.95
C GLU A 360 16.79 -11.73 -25.18
N ASN A 361 15.53 -11.29 -25.05
CA ASN A 361 14.55 -11.94 -24.17
C ASN A 361 13.53 -12.82 -24.91
N PHE A 362 13.24 -12.55 -26.19
CA PHE A 362 12.16 -13.19 -26.93
C PHE A 362 12.62 -13.71 -28.30
N THR A 363 13.64 -14.57 -28.30
CA THR A 363 14.27 -15.07 -29.54
C THR A 363 13.28 -15.71 -30.53
N ASP A 364 12.26 -16.44 -30.06
CA ASP A 364 11.25 -17.04 -30.93
C ASP A 364 10.32 -16.01 -31.56
N PHE A 365 9.96 -14.95 -30.82
CA PHE A 365 9.16 -13.85 -31.36
C PHE A 365 9.89 -13.12 -32.49
N THR A 366 11.22 -13.00 -32.43
CA THR A 366 12.00 -12.39 -33.54
C THR A 366 11.92 -13.16 -34.86
N LYS A 367 11.53 -14.44 -34.82
CA LYS A 367 11.36 -15.27 -36.01
C LYS A 367 10.02 -15.03 -36.69
N SER A 368 9.04 -14.44 -35.99
CA SER A 368 7.71 -14.14 -36.49
C SER A 368 7.74 -13.21 -37.71
N LYS A 369 6.71 -13.29 -38.55
CA LYS A 369 6.59 -12.42 -39.73
C LYS A 369 6.34 -10.98 -39.29
N GLU A 370 5.50 -10.81 -38.27
CA GLU A 370 5.08 -9.53 -37.72
C GLU A 370 6.30 -8.75 -37.21
N TYR A 371 7.14 -9.38 -36.38
CA TYR A 371 8.34 -8.73 -35.87
C TYR A 371 9.35 -8.37 -36.97
N LYS A 372 9.62 -9.28 -37.92
CA LYS A 372 10.55 -9.00 -39.03
C LYS A 372 10.11 -7.82 -39.86
N ASN A 373 8.81 -7.69 -40.12
CA ASN A 373 8.26 -6.54 -40.83
C ASN A 373 8.45 -5.26 -40.03
N TRP A 374 8.08 -5.27 -38.75
CA TRP A 374 8.23 -4.13 -37.87
C TRP A 374 9.69 -3.70 -37.69
N SER A 375 10.63 -4.64 -37.56
CA SER A 375 12.05 -4.35 -37.31
C SER A 375 12.79 -3.75 -38.51
N ASN A 376 12.25 -3.93 -39.71
CA ASN A 376 12.85 -3.49 -40.99
C ASN A 376 12.26 -2.16 -41.51
N GLN A 377 11.18 -1.68 -40.90
CA GLN A 377 10.65 -0.33 -41.07
C GLN A 377 11.41 0.63 -40.17
#